data_AF-A0A7C3V3A8-F1
#
_entry.id   AF-A0A7C3V3A8-F1
#
_cell.length_a   1.000
_cell.length_b   1.000
_cell.length_c   1.000
_cell.angle_alpha   90.00
_cell.angle_beta   90.00
_cell.angle_gamma   90.00
#
_symmetry.space_group_name_H-M   'P 1'
#
loop_
_entity.id
_entity.type
_entity.pdbx_description
1 polymer ?
#
loop_
_entity_poly.entity_id
_entity_poly.type
_entity_poly.pdbx_seq_one_letter_code
_entity_poly.pdbx_strand_id
1 'polypeptide(L)'
;MEKTFAFPKQLCKSWLIIITVVFLICFVLPGKILVAEVLTIKTNVNTILMGRSIILTAQLKLNKGDLTKNYILYPYVNDLRWGAQQRPDLKGKSTFIIPLPNPGIVHIQVIAKKATSDNWMGTEDKSLLIVGNPISDNKSLSSNKVEIKVEKRKLPKLSDDGHLYCIQYENWFEDSSWNTAEAVPVIGFYNSHNENVIRQHILWFVDIGINSIMLDWSNHIWGDTSWEQRGEGARDIINNTTFFLEVLAKMRDEGIEVPKVILMPGLSNGKPATVEALNEELNWIYKNYILNPRFKGLFQIYFQKPLIIILDTGVIGNKKGTAESAFRVPFFKQTLAMTASELDSFRIAQRPIDDTHFTVRYMSSQNQITKHNELGYWSWMDGQLKPIVTYFKGKPEAVTVTPSFFGPGGWTSPESYGRKRGTTYIKTFEVALKNKPSVIFFHQFNEFTGQKNGQGYGDNKNVFLDEYNVELSDDIEPVSLIADGYRGDTGGWGFYYLNLTQALINIFKQGENSSTILAVNTPVISKDKIKLKWSIIGKSPKSYTIAIDSNTILKDVTGNSCDIPIKGIKLGKHIVTVKAHGVFTHYPLSKINIDLPSINPIPVIVTRKFILK
;
A
#
# COMPACT_ATOMS: atom_id res chain seq x y z
N MET A 1 -40.48 15.57 90.78
CA MET A 1 -39.30 15.71 89.90
C MET A 1 -38.96 17.19 89.83
N GLU A 2 -37.69 17.48 90.09
CA GLU A 2 -37.09 18.71 90.64
C GLU A 2 -37.39 19.98 89.83
N LYS A 3 -38.03 21.00 90.43
CA LYS A 3 -37.47 22.18 91.14
C LYS A 3 -36.82 23.24 90.23
N THR A 4 -37.59 24.32 89.92
CA THR A 4 -37.44 25.75 90.37
C THR A 4 -36.60 26.64 89.45
N PHE A 5 -37.21 27.54 88.67
CA PHE A 5 -37.53 28.98 88.93
C PHE A 5 -36.33 29.96 88.86
N ALA A 6 -36.32 30.86 87.86
CA ALA A 6 -36.31 32.34 88.02
C ALA A 6 -36.12 33.11 86.69
N PHE A 7 -36.99 34.10 86.47
CA PHE A 7 -36.96 35.20 85.48
C PHE A 7 -36.06 36.37 85.98
N PRO A 8 -35.95 37.57 85.33
CA PRO A 8 -36.02 37.97 83.90
C PRO A 8 -34.96 39.05 83.47
N LYS A 9 -35.05 39.50 82.20
CA LYS A 9 -34.93 40.90 81.67
C LYS A 9 -33.59 41.49 81.19
N GLN A 10 -33.74 42.17 80.04
CA GLN A 10 -33.15 43.45 79.58
C GLN A 10 -31.91 43.50 78.66
N LEU A 11 -32.21 43.82 77.38
CA LEU A 11 -31.82 45.04 76.64
C LEU A 11 -30.34 45.47 76.49
N CYS A 12 -29.93 45.50 75.21
CA CYS A 12 -29.28 46.62 74.50
C CYS A 12 -27.75 46.86 74.56
N LYS A 13 -27.22 47.14 73.36
CA LYS A 13 -26.09 48.02 72.96
C LYS A 13 -24.65 47.46 72.88
N SER A 14 -24.27 47.23 71.62
CA SER A 14 -23.07 47.66 70.87
C SER A 14 -21.93 48.40 71.61
N TRP A 15 -20.68 47.94 71.46
CA TRP A 15 -19.42 48.73 71.48
C TRP A 15 -18.38 48.02 70.56
N LEU A 16 -18.02 48.61 69.42
CA LEU A 16 -16.81 49.42 69.14
C LEU A 16 -15.49 48.62 69.02
N ILE A 17 -14.94 48.58 67.80
CA ILE A 17 -13.64 47.99 67.43
C ILE A 17 -12.65 49.14 67.15
N ILE A 18 -11.42 49.04 67.67
CA ILE A 18 -10.27 49.85 67.29
C ILE A 18 -9.07 48.94 66.93
N ILE A 19 -8.71 49.00 65.64
CA ILE A 19 -7.38 49.12 64.99
C ILE A 19 -6.25 48.16 65.39
N THR A 20 -5.73 47.41 64.38
CA THR A 20 -4.28 47.38 64.05
C THR A 20 -4.09 47.20 62.54
N VAL A 21 -3.32 48.11 61.93
CA VAL A 21 -2.90 48.12 60.52
C VAL A 21 -1.69 47.19 60.34
N VAL A 22 -1.74 46.29 59.35
CA VAL A 22 -0.58 45.56 58.84
C VAL A 22 -0.45 45.84 57.34
N PHE A 23 0.66 46.48 56.96
CA PHE A 23 1.06 46.68 55.57
C PHE A 23 1.50 45.34 54.96
N LEU A 24 0.78 44.85 53.95
CA LEU A 24 1.22 43.73 53.12
C LEU A 24 1.84 44.30 51.83
N ILE A 25 3.15 44.18 51.70
CA ILE A 25 3.89 44.48 50.47
C ILE A 25 3.64 43.32 49.49
N CYS A 26 2.86 43.58 48.43
CA CYS A 26 2.69 42.64 47.32
C CYS A 26 3.96 42.61 46.46
N PHE A 27 4.73 41.53 46.56
CA PHE A 27 5.68 41.14 45.51
C PHE A 27 4.90 40.66 44.29
N VAL A 28 4.94 41.42 43.20
CA VAL A 28 4.52 40.94 41.87
C VAL A 28 5.60 40.00 41.36
N LEU A 29 5.39 38.69 41.53
CA LEU A 29 6.13 37.69 40.78
C LEU A 29 5.71 37.79 39.30
N PRO A 30 6.65 37.79 38.34
CA PRO A 30 6.30 37.71 36.93
C PRO A 30 5.66 36.35 36.67
N GLY A 31 4.35 36.35 36.47
CA GLY A 31 3.59 35.15 36.13
C GLY A 31 4.20 34.50 34.88
N LYS A 32 4.59 33.23 35.01
CA LYS A 32 4.86 32.37 33.85
C LYS A 32 3.60 32.40 32.98
N ILE A 33 3.68 32.95 31.77
CA ILE A 33 2.66 32.75 30.75
C ILE A 33 2.66 31.23 30.45
N LEU A 34 1.72 30.51 31.05
CA LEU A 34 1.39 29.14 30.66
C LEU A 34 0.74 29.23 29.28
N VAL A 35 1.49 28.88 28.24
CA VAL A 35 0.93 28.70 26.90
C VAL A 35 0.14 27.41 26.95
N ALA A 36 -1.19 27.49 26.97
CA ALA A 36 -2.06 26.31 26.92
C ALA A 36 -1.65 25.41 25.74
N GLU A 37 -1.77 24.09 25.92
CA GLU A 37 -1.53 23.14 24.84
C GLU A 37 -2.62 23.32 23.78
N VAL A 38 -2.19 23.46 22.53
CA VAL A 38 -3.11 23.72 21.42
C VAL A 38 -2.72 22.84 20.25
N LEU A 39 -3.71 22.13 19.72
CA LEU A 39 -3.63 21.46 18.43
C LEU A 39 -4.52 22.23 17.45
N THR A 40 -3.95 22.65 16.32
CA THR A 40 -4.72 23.27 15.23
C THR A 40 -4.50 22.53 13.93
N ILE A 41 -5.54 22.51 13.09
CA ILE A 41 -5.47 21.93 11.76
C ILE A 41 -5.95 22.90 10.69
N LYS A 42 -5.39 22.76 9.49
CA LYS A 42 -5.79 23.47 8.27
C LYS A 42 -5.70 22.55 7.07
N THR A 43 -6.57 22.74 6.10
CA THR A 43 -6.55 22.02 4.83
C THR A 43 -6.12 22.95 3.70
N ASN A 44 -5.58 22.39 2.63
CA ASN A 44 -5.23 23.15 1.43
C ASN A 44 -6.44 23.60 0.61
N VAL A 45 -7.58 22.92 0.76
CA VAL A 45 -8.85 23.18 0.06
C VAL A 45 -10.03 22.95 1.00
N ASN A 46 -11.18 23.52 0.66
CA ASN A 46 -12.47 23.26 1.32
C ASN A 46 -13.43 22.41 0.47
N THR A 47 -13.10 22.17 -0.79
CA THR A 47 -13.88 21.34 -1.73
C THR A 47 -12.94 20.44 -2.51
N ILE A 48 -13.34 19.19 -2.72
CA ILE A 48 -12.57 18.22 -3.49
C ILE A 48 -13.48 17.19 -4.19
N LEU A 49 -13.00 16.56 -5.24
CA LEU A 49 -13.74 15.49 -5.91
C LEU A 49 -13.56 14.15 -5.17
N MET A 50 -14.59 13.31 -5.18
CA MET A 50 -14.54 11.97 -4.57
C MET A 50 -13.35 11.14 -5.09
N GLY A 51 -12.72 10.40 -4.20
CA GLY A 51 -11.54 9.57 -4.44
C GLY A 51 -10.21 10.32 -4.52
N ARG A 52 -10.22 11.67 -4.43
CA ARG A 52 -9.01 12.50 -4.36
C ARG A 52 -8.63 12.80 -2.92
N SER A 53 -7.43 13.34 -2.74
CA SER A 53 -6.84 13.59 -1.43
C SER A 53 -6.71 15.08 -1.14
N ILE A 54 -7.06 15.47 0.08
CA ILE A 54 -6.66 16.77 0.62
C ILE A 54 -5.30 16.65 1.31
N ILE A 55 -4.64 17.80 1.48
CA ILE A 55 -3.49 17.95 2.36
C ILE A 55 -3.94 18.62 3.65
N LEU A 56 -3.83 17.90 4.75
CA LEU A 56 -4.15 18.34 6.10
C LEU A 56 -2.85 18.66 6.84
N THR A 57 -2.66 19.90 7.27
CA THR A 57 -1.53 20.29 8.12
C THR A 57 -1.99 20.42 9.56
N ALA A 58 -1.34 19.70 10.47
CA ALA A 58 -1.53 19.84 11.90
C ALA A 58 -0.35 20.58 12.54
N GLN A 59 -0.66 21.41 13.53
CA GLN A 59 0.32 22.13 14.35
C GLN A 59 -0.02 21.91 15.83
N LEU A 60 0.84 21.15 16.50
CA LEU A 60 0.84 20.91 17.93
C LEU A 60 1.75 21.94 18.62
N LYS A 61 1.24 22.59 19.67
CA LYS A 61 2.01 23.45 20.57
C LYS A 61 1.81 22.91 21.98
N LEU A 62 2.92 22.61 22.66
CA LEU A 62 2.93 22.02 23.99
C LEU A 62 3.46 23.00 25.03
N ASN A 63 3.21 22.69 26.30
CA ASN A 63 3.81 23.37 27.44
C ASN A 63 5.34 23.22 27.44
N LYS A 64 6.01 24.17 28.11
CA LYS A 64 7.48 24.16 28.25
C LYS A 64 7.94 22.91 29.03
N GLY A 65 8.61 21.98 28.34
CA GLY A 65 9.18 20.76 28.92
C GLY A 65 8.78 19.48 28.19
N ASP A 66 7.66 19.49 27.48
CA ASP A 66 7.25 18.36 26.65
C ASP A 66 7.84 18.41 25.25
N LEU A 67 8.14 17.22 24.70
CA LEU A 67 8.69 17.06 23.36
C LEU A 67 7.60 16.56 22.42
N THR A 68 7.38 17.28 21.33
CA THR A 68 6.38 16.95 20.29
C THR A 68 6.58 15.57 19.70
N LYS A 69 7.83 15.09 19.59
CA LYS A 69 8.17 13.74 19.09
C LYS A 69 7.53 12.61 19.93
N ASN A 70 7.21 12.88 21.20
CA ASN A 70 6.58 11.92 22.11
C ASN A 70 5.07 11.82 21.88
N TYR A 71 4.49 12.61 20.98
CA TYR A 71 3.07 12.56 20.63
C TYR A 71 2.86 11.91 19.27
N ILE A 72 1.70 11.29 19.11
CA ILE A 72 1.20 10.73 17.87
C ILE A 72 -0.11 11.44 17.56
N LEU A 73 -0.26 11.81 16.29
CA LEU A 73 -1.41 12.51 15.77
C LEU A 73 -2.26 11.53 14.96
N TYR A 74 -3.54 11.47 15.30
CA TYR A 74 -4.53 10.55 14.73
C TYR A 74 -5.61 11.35 14.00
N PRO A 75 -5.66 11.31 12.66
CA PRO A 75 -6.74 11.94 11.90
C PRO A 75 -8.04 11.11 11.97
N TYR A 76 -9.16 11.83 12.00
CA TYR A 76 -10.51 11.31 11.99
C TYR A 76 -11.35 12.06 10.96
N VAL A 77 -12.20 11.32 10.24
CA VAL A 77 -13.19 11.84 9.29
C VAL A 77 -14.56 11.37 9.75
N ASN A 78 -15.48 12.31 9.95
CA ASN A 78 -16.82 12.07 10.52
C ASN A 78 -16.75 11.27 11.84
N ASP A 79 -15.83 11.68 12.72
CA ASP A 79 -15.59 11.07 14.03
C ASP A 79 -15.10 9.59 13.99
N LEU A 80 -14.78 9.07 12.81
CA LEU A 80 -14.20 7.74 12.59
C LEU A 80 -12.73 7.83 12.19
N ARG A 81 -11.91 6.90 12.67
CA ARG A 81 -10.47 6.85 12.40
C ARG A 81 -10.23 6.75 10.89
N TRP A 82 -9.47 7.68 10.33
CA TRP A 82 -9.17 7.72 8.90
C TRP A 82 -7.91 8.53 8.61
N GLY A 83 -6.98 7.95 7.86
CA GLY A 83 -5.68 8.52 7.49
C GLY A 83 -4.50 7.84 8.19
N ALA A 84 -3.27 8.00 7.73
CA ALA A 84 -2.09 7.51 8.46
C ALA A 84 -1.87 8.21 9.82
N GLN A 85 -1.53 7.47 10.88
CA GLN A 85 -1.01 8.02 12.14
C GLN A 85 0.43 8.51 11.95
N GLN A 86 0.79 9.64 12.57
CA GLN A 86 2.11 10.24 12.36
C GLN A 86 2.60 10.98 13.60
N ARG A 87 3.93 10.98 13.80
CA ARG A 87 4.60 11.84 14.78
C ARG A 87 4.83 13.23 14.19
N PRO A 88 4.59 14.31 14.94
CA PRO A 88 4.94 15.64 14.48
C PRO A 88 6.46 15.87 14.53
N ASP A 89 6.95 16.81 13.71
CA ASP A 89 8.35 17.21 13.71
C ASP A 89 8.74 17.94 15.03
N LEU A 90 10.01 18.33 15.14
CA LEU A 90 10.53 19.07 16.31
C LEU A 90 9.86 20.44 16.51
N LYS A 91 9.15 20.97 15.51
CA LYS A 91 8.37 22.21 15.59
C LYS A 91 6.88 21.93 15.85
N GLY A 92 6.49 20.67 16.08
CA GLY A 92 5.11 20.26 16.31
C GLY A 92 4.26 20.17 15.04
N LYS A 93 4.86 20.23 13.84
CA LYS A 93 4.13 20.19 12.58
C LYS A 93 4.03 18.76 12.03
N SER A 94 2.87 18.40 11.51
CA SER A 94 2.68 17.18 10.70
C SER A 94 1.81 17.45 9.47
N THR A 95 1.91 16.61 8.45
CA THR A 95 1.16 16.75 7.20
C THR A 95 0.62 15.40 6.73
N PHE A 96 -0.70 15.32 6.63
CA PHE A 96 -1.41 14.13 6.21
C PHE A 96 -1.94 14.28 4.79
N ILE A 97 -1.93 13.18 4.06
CA ILE A 97 -2.65 13.03 2.79
C ILE A 97 -3.92 12.26 3.13
N ILE A 98 -5.09 12.89 2.99
CA ILE A 98 -6.38 12.32 3.41
C ILE A 98 -7.25 12.10 2.17
N PRO A 99 -7.34 10.88 1.64
CA PRO A 99 -8.25 10.56 0.53
C PRO A 99 -9.70 10.53 1.03
N LEU A 100 -10.65 10.99 0.22
CA LEU A 100 -12.07 11.09 0.59
C LEU A 100 -12.98 10.42 -0.46
N PRO A 101 -13.49 9.19 -0.23
CA PRO A 101 -14.17 8.41 -1.26
C PRO A 101 -15.67 8.72 -1.45
N ASN A 102 -16.32 9.36 -0.47
CA ASN A 102 -17.77 9.52 -0.43
C ASN A 102 -18.19 10.97 -0.68
N PRO A 103 -19.05 11.25 -1.67
CA PRO A 103 -19.66 12.57 -1.85
C PRO A 103 -20.46 13.00 -0.61
N GLY A 104 -20.45 14.30 -0.33
CA GLY A 104 -21.13 14.89 0.82
C GLY A 104 -20.23 15.83 1.61
N ILE A 105 -20.76 16.36 2.72
CA ILE A 105 -19.98 17.15 3.65
C ILE A 105 -19.28 16.20 4.64
N VAL A 106 -17.98 16.36 4.81
CA VAL A 106 -17.21 15.62 5.81
C VAL A 106 -16.56 16.57 6.81
N HIS A 107 -16.49 16.12 8.06
CA HIS A 107 -15.84 16.84 9.15
C HIS A 107 -14.55 16.14 9.52
N ILE A 108 -13.46 16.89 9.57
CA ILE A 108 -12.13 16.35 9.88
C ILE A 108 -11.64 16.95 11.18
N GLN A 109 -11.07 16.10 12.03
CA GLN A 109 -10.34 16.49 13.22
C GLN A 109 -9.12 15.61 13.43
N VAL A 110 -8.17 16.12 14.22
CA VAL A 110 -6.99 15.37 14.63
C VAL A 110 -6.94 15.34 16.15
N ILE A 111 -6.58 14.19 16.70
CA ILE A 111 -6.33 14.02 18.13
C ILE A 111 -4.84 13.79 18.35
N ALA A 112 -4.28 14.43 19.37
CA ALA A 112 -2.92 14.16 19.83
C ALA A 112 -2.95 13.30 21.10
N LYS A 113 -2.22 12.18 21.09
CA LYS A 113 -1.94 11.38 22.29
C LYS A 113 -0.45 11.21 22.49
N LYS A 114 -0.03 11.17 23.75
CA LYS A 114 1.34 10.78 24.10
C LYS A 114 1.54 9.30 23.75
N ALA A 115 2.67 8.99 23.16
CA ALA A 115 3.05 7.61 22.86
C ALA A 115 3.14 6.81 24.16
N THR A 116 2.57 5.60 24.15
CA THR A 116 2.55 4.69 25.31
C THR A 116 3.53 3.55 25.15
N SER A 117 4.18 3.43 23.98
CA SER A 117 5.17 2.41 23.69
C SER A 117 6.32 3.00 22.88
N ASP A 118 7.50 2.44 23.07
CA ASP A 118 8.69 2.71 22.26
C ASP A 118 8.70 1.93 20.93
N ASN A 119 7.66 1.12 20.68
CA ASN A 119 7.48 0.47 19.39
C ASN A 119 7.21 1.51 18.28
N TRP A 120 7.37 1.09 17.02
CA TRP A 120 7.25 1.97 15.85
C TRP A 120 5.82 2.53 15.66
N MET A 121 4.78 1.78 16.07
CA MET A 121 3.38 2.24 16.06
C MET A 121 3.12 3.30 17.14
N GLY A 122 3.93 3.31 18.21
CA GLY A 122 3.93 4.26 19.31
C GLY A 122 2.75 4.15 20.28
N THR A 123 1.90 3.13 20.14
CA THR A 123 0.81 2.84 21.06
C THR A 123 0.59 1.33 21.21
N GLU A 124 0.05 0.93 22.36
CA GLU A 124 -0.44 -0.43 22.60
C GLU A 124 -1.95 -0.54 22.35
N ASP A 125 -2.65 0.59 22.33
CA ASP A 125 -4.08 0.66 22.04
C ASP A 125 -4.32 0.63 20.53
N LYS A 126 -4.47 -0.58 20.00
CA LYS A 126 -4.74 -0.82 18.58
C LYS A 126 -6.01 -0.15 18.09
N SER A 127 -6.99 0.12 18.96
CA SER A 127 -8.24 0.76 18.54
C SER A 127 -8.02 2.15 17.94
N LEU A 128 -6.93 2.84 18.31
CA LEU A 128 -6.53 4.14 17.77
C LEU A 128 -5.92 4.05 16.37
N LEU A 129 -5.51 2.86 15.93
CA LEU A 129 -4.81 2.66 14.66
C LEU A 129 -5.76 2.25 13.54
N ILE A 130 -6.79 1.47 13.88
CA ILE A 130 -7.67 0.83 12.90
C ILE A 130 -8.74 1.80 12.38
N VAL A 131 -8.81 1.91 11.06
CA VAL A 131 -9.75 2.72 10.29
C VAL A 131 -11.19 2.30 10.58
N GLY A 132 -12.06 3.30 10.73
CA GLY A 132 -13.48 3.08 11.04
C GLY A 132 -13.79 3.03 12.53
N ASN A 133 -12.79 2.92 13.41
CA ASN A 133 -13.04 2.99 14.86
C ASN A 133 -13.44 4.41 15.27
N PRO A 134 -14.45 4.56 16.15
CA PRO A 134 -14.87 5.87 16.63
C PRO A 134 -13.81 6.49 17.54
N ILE A 135 -13.91 7.80 17.72
CA ILE A 135 -13.15 8.49 18.77
C ILE A 135 -13.61 7.98 20.13
N SER A 136 -12.70 7.34 20.84
CA SER A 136 -12.97 6.71 22.13
C SER A 136 -12.58 7.56 23.34
N ASP A 137 -11.99 8.74 23.15
CA ASP A 137 -11.36 9.50 24.24
C ASP A 137 -11.70 11.00 24.28
N ASN A 138 -12.39 11.41 25.34
CA ASN A 138 -12.72 12.81 25.64
C ASN A 138 -11.61 13.56 26.38
N LYS A 139 -10.54 12.90 26.80
CA LYS A 139 -9.42 13.50 27.57
C LYS A 139 -8.24 13.89 26.68
N SER A 140 -8.23 13.50 25.41
CA SER A 140 -7.15 13.82 24.49
C SER A 140 -7.23 15.25 23.95
N LEU A 141 -6.07 15.83 23.65
CA LEU A 141 -5.99 17.14 23.00
C LEU A 141 -6.52 17.03 21.56
N SER A 142 -7.68 17.64 21.32
CA SER A 142 -8.37 17.64 20.03
C SER A 142 -8.14 18.96 19.29
N SER A 143 -8.09 18.88 17.96
CA SER A 143 -7.98 20.07 17.12
C SER A 143 -9.32 20.82 16.98
N ASN A 144 -9.29 21.99 16.35
CA ASN A 144 -10.48 22.53 15.69
C ASN A 144 -11.02 21.52 14.65
N LYS A 145 -12.33 21.56 14.36
CA LYS A 145 -12.91 20.82 13.23
C LYS A 145 -12.77 21.63 11.94
N VAL A 146 -12.60 20.96 10.81
CA VAL A 146 -12.66 21.56 9.47
C VAL A 146 -13.68 20.82 8.62
N GLU A 147 -14.42 21.56 7.82
CA GLU A 147 -15.45 21.04 6.92
C GLU A 147 -14.90 20.97 5.50
N ILE A 148 -15.15 19.84 4.81
CA ILE A 148 -14.77 19.63 3.42
C ILE A 148 -15.99 19.14 2.64
N LYS A 149 -16.29 19.82 1.52
CA LYS A 149 -17.27 19.35 0.55
C LYS A 149 -16.63 18.36 -0.42
N VAL A 150 -17.11 17.13 -0.43
CA VAL A 150 -16.71 16.10 -1.40
C VAL A 150 -17.75 16.04 -2.51
N GLU A 151 -17.34 16.34 -3.74
CA GLU A 151 -18.22 16.36 -4.89
C GLU A 151 -18.14 15.05 -5.69
N LYS A 152 -19.29 14.58 -6.18
CA LYS A 152 -19.34 13.47 -7.13
C LYS A 152 -18.62 13.91 -8.41
N ARG A 153 -17.87 12.99 -9.03
CA ARG A 153 -17.22 13.21 -10.32
C ARG A 153 -17.59 12.16 -11.33
N LYS A 154 -17.42 12.48 -12.60
CA LYS A 154 -17.40 11.49 -13.66
C LYS A 154 -16.07 10.74 -13.61
N LEU A 155 -16.15 9.41 -13.58
CA LEU A 155 -14.99 8.54 -13.63
C LEU A 155 -14.61 8.24 -15.09
N PRO A 156 -13.32 7.98 -15.38
CA PRO A 156 -12.93 7.47 -16.69
C PRO A 156 -13.61 6.12 -16.95
N LYS A 157 -13.88 5.83 -18.22
CA LYS A 157 -14.35 4.50 -18.64
C LYS A 157 -13.22 3.50 -18.53
N LEU A 158 -13.55 2.26 -18.19
CA LEU A 158 -12.57 1.18 -18.22
C LEU A 158 -12.22 0.81 -19.66
N SER A 159 -10.96 0.41 -19.88
CA SER A 159 -10.47 0.04 -21.21
C SER A 159 -11.04 -1.31 -21.66
N ASP A 160 -11.42 -1.42 -22.93
CA ASP A 160 -11.79 -2.65 -23.62
C ASP A 160 -10.87 -2.95 -24.82
N ASP A 161 -9.65 -2.41 -24.81
CA ASP A 161 -8.64 -2.50 -25.89
C ASP A 161 -8.06 -3.92 -26.13
N GLY A 162 -8.72 -4.95 -25.61
CA GLY A 162 -8.31 -6.35 -25.72
C GLY A 162 -7.27 -6.79 -24.67
N HIS A 163 -6.84 -5.90 -23.78
CA HIS A 163 -5.91 -6.22 -22.70
C HIS A 163 -6.58 -6.20 -21.31
N LEU A 164 -6.17 -7.15 -20.45
CA LEU A 164 -6.49 -7.14 -19.04
C LEU A 164 -5.35 -6.49 -18.26
N TYR A 165 -5.63 -5.34 -17.67
CA TYR A 165 -4.78 -4.64 -16.71
C TYR A 165 -5.21 -5.11 -15.32
N CYS A 166 -4.61 -6.21 -14.87
CA CYS A 166 -5.04 -6.92 -13.68
C CYS A 166 -4.16 -6.54 -12.48
N ILE A 167 -4.75 -5.97 -11.44
CA ILE A 167 -4.06 -5.74 -10.16
C ILE A 167 -4.24 -6.98 -9.26
N GLN A 168 -3.17 -7.43 -8.62
CA GLN A 168 -3.25 -8.45 -7.57
C GLN A 168 -3.60 -7.77 -6.23
N TYR A 169 -4.53 -8.35 -5.46
CA TYR A 169 -5.17 -7.67 -4.34
C TYR A 169 -5.41 -8.60 -3.15
N GLU A 170 -4.94 -8.14 -1.99
CA GLU A 170 -5.07 -8.85 -0.72
C GLU A 170 -6.32 -8.37 0.02
N ASN A 171 -7.30 -9.27 0.17
CA ASN A 171 -8.57 -9.00 0.85
C ASN A 171 -8.67 -9.65 2.24
N TRP A 172 -7.54 -9.85 2.92
CA TRP A 172 -7.46 -10.55 4.21
C TRP A 172 -6.88 -9.72 5.38
N PHE A 173 -6.55 -8.44 5.17
CA PHE A 173 -6.12 -7.57 6.26
C PHE A 173 -7.15 -7.45 7.38
N GLU A 174 -6.67 -7.62 8.60
CA GLU A 174 -7.38 -7.43 9.86
C GLU A 174 -6.45 -6.77 10.90
N ASP A 175 -6.95 -6.51 12.11
CA ASP A 175 -6.24 -5.79 13.18
C ASP A 175 -4.89 -6.43 13.57
N SER A 176 -4.76 -7.74 13.37
CA SER A 176 -3.55 -8.50 13.71
C SER A 176 -2.46 -8.39 12.63
N SER A 177 -2.84 -8.14 11.37
CA SER A 177 -1.96 -8.12 10.20
C SER A 177 -0.92 -7.00 10.29
N TRP A 178 -1.30 -5.82 10.78
CA TRP A 178 -0.48 -4.60 10.69
C TRP A 178 0.78 -4.54 11.56
N ASN A 179 1.03 -5.55 12.42
CA ASN A 179 2.13 -5.51 13.40
C ASN A 179 3.53 -5.42 12.76
N THR A 180 3.68 -5.94 11.54
CA THR A 180 4.95 -5.99 10.80
C THR A 180 4.90 -5.18 9.51
N ALA A 181 3.90 -4.30 9.34
CA ALA A 181 3.76 -3.49 8.15
C ALA A 181 4.98 -2.56 7.97
N GLU A 182 5.64 -2.64 6.82
CA GLU A 182 6.83 -1.87 6.50
C GLU A 182 6.52 -0.40 6.20
N ALA A 183 5.26 -0.09 5.91
CA ALA A 183 4.76 1.26 5.75
C ALA A 183 3.32 1.43 6.28
N VAL A 184 2.89 2.68 6.44
CA VAL A 184 1.51 3.02 6.85
C VAL A 184 0.73 3.53 5.64
N PRO A 185 -0.35 2.84 5.19
CA PRO A 185 -1.20 3.33 4.11
C PRO A 185 -1.71 4.75 4.38
N VAL A 186 -1.90 5.55 3.33
CA VAL A 186 -2.44 6.92 3.49
C VAL A 186 -3.84 6.91 4.08
N ILE A 187 -4.61 5.82 3.89
CA ILE A 187 -5.93 5.60 4.50
C ILE A 187 -5.83 5.20 5.99
N GLY A 188 -4.67 4.74 6.45
CA GLY A 188 -4.46 4.15 7.79
C GLY A 188 -4.54 2.63 7.77
N PHE A 189 -4.31 1.97 8.91
CA PHE A 189 -4.46 0.53 9.03
C PHE A 189 -5.94 0.16 8.97
N TYR A 190 -6.32 -0.79 8.13
CA TYR A 190 -7.71 -1.08 7.85
C TYR A 190 -8.04 -2.57 8.00
N ASN A 191 -9.34 -2.86 8.12
CA ASN A 191 -9.87 -4.18 7.85
C ASN A 191 -10.34 -4.26 6.38
N SER A 192 -10.08 -5.38 5.73
CA SER A 192 -10.47 -5.64 4.34
C SER A 192 -11.98 -5.62 4.10
N HIS A 193 -12.82 -5.71 5.13
CA HIS A 193 -14.27 -5.52 5.04
C HIS A 193 -14.73 -4.08 5.31
N ASN A 194 -13.85 -3.07 5.30
CA ASN A 194 -14.28 -1.68 5.44
C ASN A 194 -14.77 -1.12 4.09
N GLU A 195 -16.06 -0.79 3.99
CA GLU A 195 -16.68 -0.31 2.74
C GLU A 195 -15.99 0.92 2.15
N ASN A 196 -15.58 1.88 2.99
CA ASN A 196 -14.95 3.12 2.54
C ASN A 196 -13.54 2.88 2.02
N VAL A 197 -12.81 1.92 2.59
CA VAL A 197 -11.49 1.50 2.14
C VAL A 197 -11.60 0.85 0.76
N ILE A 198 -12.47 -0.15 0.62
CA ILE A 198 -12.71 -0.83 -0.66
C ILE A 198 -13.12 0.17 -1.73
N ARG A 199 -14.10 1.03 -1.44
CA ARG A 199 -14.54 2.08 -2.36
C ARG A 199 -13.39 2.98 -2.79
N GLN A 200 -12.53 3.39 -1.85
CA GLN A 200 -11.38 4.23 -2.15
C GLN A 200 -10.36 3.52 -3.06
N HIS A 201 -10.09 2.23 -2.83
CA HIS A 201 -9.22 1.41 -3.69
C HIS A 201 -9.79 1.30 -5.10
N ILE A 202 -11.09 1.01 -5.24
CA ILE A 202 -11.75 0.94 -6.56
C ILE A 202 -11.68 2.28 -7.31
N LEU A 203 -11.89 3.40 -6.62
CA LEU A 203 -11.74 4.74 -7.24
C LEU A 203 -10.32 4.97 -7.77
N TRP A 204 -9.29 4.49 -7.07
CA TRP A 204 -7.92 4.55 -7.54
C TRP A 204 -7.65 3.60 -8.72
N PHE A 205 -8.17 2.39 -8.69
CA PHE A 205 -8.05 1.43 -9.80
C PHE A 205 -8.67 1.97 -11.09
N VAL A 206 -9.87 2.54 -11.01
CA VAL A 206 -10.52 3.19 -12.14
C VAL A 206 -9.70 4.38 -12.65
N ASP A 207 -9.13 5.20 -11.76
CA ASP A 207 -8.29 6.34 -12.15
C ASP A 207 -7.02 5.94 -12.91
N ILE A 208 -6.35 4.86 -12.51
CA ILE A 208 -5.09 4.44 -13.12
C ILE A 208 -5.30 3.51 -14.33
N GLY A 209 -6.53 3.08 -14.60
CA GLY A 209 -6.89 2.27 -15.77
C GLY A 209 -6.88 0.75 -15.54
N ILE A 210 -6.86 0.30 -14.29
CA ILE A 210 -7.08 -1.11 -13.95
C ILE A 210 -8.51 -1.50 -14.34
N ASN A 211 -8.64 -2.58 -15.11
CA ASN A 211 -9.94 -3.11 -15.55
C ASN A 211 -10.23 -4.51 -14.99
N SER A 212 -9.27 -5.15 -14.33
CA SER A 212 -9.46 -6.42 -13.62
C SER A 212 -8.75 -6.44 -12.27
N ILE A 213 -9.29 -7.18 -11.30
CA ILE A 213 -8.75 -7.37 -9.95
C ILE A 213 -8.70 -8.87 -9.69
N MET A 214 -7.53 -9.36 -9.28
CA MET A 214 -7.35 -10.74 -8.84
C MET A 214 -7.33 -10.77 -7.31
N LEU A 215 -8.38 -11.32 -6.69
CA LEU A 215 -8.48 -11.47 -5.24
C LEU A 215 -7.72 -12.72 -4.79
N ASP A 216 -6.89 -12.55 -3.76
CA ASP A 216 -6.07 -13.62 -3.25
C ASP A 216 -6.85 -14.61 -2.37
N TRP A 217 -6.90 -15.86 -2.83
CA TRP A 217 -7.40 -17.02 -2.10
C TRP A 217 -6.30 -18.10 -2.05
N SER A 218 -5.01 -17.72 -2.08
CA SER A 218 -3.88 -18.63 -2.21
C SER A 218 -3.69 -19.59 -1.02
N ASN A 219 -4.12 -19.19 0.17
CA ASN A 219 -3.73 -19.79 1.45
C ASN A 219 -4.92 -20.21 2.32
N HIS A 220 -5.95 -20.82 1.72
CA HIS A 220 -7.22 -21.09 2.43
C HIS A 220 -7.57 -22.57 2.63
N ILE A 221 -7.14 -23.49 1.75
CA ILE A 221 -7.52 -24.93 1.80
C ILE A 221 -6.35 -25.91 1.93
N TRP A 222 -5.22 -25.49 2.50
CA TRP A 222 -4.02 -26.33 2.55
C TRP A 222 -4.25 -27.70 3.20
N GLY A 223 -3.93 -28.77 2.47
CA GLY A 223 -4.06 -30.15 2.92
C GLY A 223 -5.48 -30.69 2.92
N ASP A 224 -6.48 -29.89 2.55
CA ASP A 224 -7.87 -30.33 2.51
C ASP A 224 -8.08 -31.37 1.41
N THR A 225 -8.89 -32.37 1.74
CA THR A 225 -9.27 -33.45 0.83
C THR A 225 -10.68 -33.30 0.28
N SER A 226 -11.48 -32.44 0.91
CA SER A 226 -12.82 -32.02 0.49
C SER A 226 -13.05 -30.57 0.94
N TRP A 227 -13.84 -29.80 0.19
CA TRP A 227 -14.24 -28.43 0.53
C TRP A 227 -15.00 -28.34 1.86
N GLU A 228 -15.61 -29.42 2.34
CA GLU A 228 -16.28 -29.43 3.65
C GLU A 228 -15.31 -29.38 4.83
N GLN A 229 -14.02 -29.60 4.61
CA GLN A 229 -12.97 -29.50 5.64
C GLN A 229 -12.51 -28.05 5.87
N ARG A 230 -12.92 -27.11 5.03
CA ARG A 230 -12.48 -25.71 5.06
C ARG A 230 -12.55 -25.10 6.47
N GLY A 231 -11.42 -24.54 6.90
CA GLY A 231 -11.26 -23.91 8.22
C GLY A 231 -11.84 -22.49 8.32
N GLU A 232 -11.57 -21.84 9.46
CA GLU A 232 -12.00 -20.46 9.71
C GLU A 232 -11.36 -19.47 8.73
N GLY A 233 -10.07 -19.61 8.44
CA GLY A 233 -9.39 -18.73 7.47
C GLY A 233 -10.06 -18.71 6.09
N ALA A 234 -10.49 -19.88 5.57
CA ALA A 234 -11.25 -19.94 4.32
C ALA A 234 -12.61 -19.24 4.42
N ARG A 235 -13.28 -19.34 5.57
CA ARG A 235 -14.56 -18.64 5.81
C ARG A 235 -14.38 -17.13 5.87
N ASP A 236 -13.29 -16.66 6.45
CA ASP A 236 -12.98 -15.22 6.50
C ASP A 236 -12.68 -14.66 5.11
N ILE A 237 -11.94 -15.40 4.29
CA ILE A 237 -11.71 -15.06 2.88
C ILE A 237 -13.04 -15.00 2.09
N ILE A 238 -13.94 -15.96 2.30
CA ILE A 238 -15.29 -15.96 1.71
C ILE A 238 -16.08 -14.71 2.16
N ASN A 239 -16.07 -14.40 3.45
CA ASN A 239 -16.79 -13.26 4.00
C ASN A 239 -16.26 -11.94 3.43
N ASN A 240 -14.94 -11.76 3.43
CA ASN A 240 -14.29 -10.57 2.89
C ASN A 240 -14.55 -10.42 1.38
N THR A 241 -14.52 -11.53 0.62
CA THR A 241 -14.83 -11.52 -0.81
C THR A 241 -16.29 -11.15 -1.07
N THR A 242 -17.22 -11.70 -0.31
CA THR A 242 -18.65 -11.38 -0.41
C THR A 242 -18.87 -9.89 -0.15
N PHE A 243 -18.25 -9.36 0.91
CA PHE A 243 -18.33 -7.95 1.24
C PHE A 243 -17.73 -7.06 0.14
N PHE A 244 -16.57 -7.44 -0.41
CA PHE A 244 -15.95 -6.75 -1.53
C PHE A 244 -16.89 -6.70 -2.75
N LEU A 245 -17.46 -7.84 -3.15
CA LEU A 245 -18.41 -7.92 -4.26
C LEU A 245 -19.66 -7.08 -4.02
N GLU A 246 -20.16 -7.00 -2.79
CA GLU A 246 -21.29 -6.11 -2.45
C GLU A 246 -20.94 -4.64 -2.62
N VAL A 247 -19.73 -4.20 -2.22
CA VAL A 247 -19.29 -2.82 -2.44
C VAL A 247 -19.19 -2.50 -3.94
N LEU A 248 -18.62 -3.40 -4.75
CA LEU A 248 -18.57 -3.25 -6.20
C LEU A 248 -19.98 -3.17 -6.80
N ALA A 249 -20.89 -4.02 -6.31
CA ALA A 249 -22.27 -4.04 -6.76
C ALA A 249 -23.01 -2.74 -6.38
N LYS A 250 -22.79 -2.18 -5.18
CA LYS A 250 -23.33 -0.87 -4.77
C LYS A 250 -22.79 0.26 -5.66
N MET A 251 -21.49 0.26 -5.93
CA MET A 251 -20.87 1.24 -6.84
C MET A 251 -21.47 1.15 -8.25
N ARG A 252 -21.71 -0.06 -8.77
CA ARG A 252 -22.43 -0.27 -10.03
C ARG A 252 -23.84 0.32 -10.00
N ASP A 253 -24.58 0.13 -8.91
CA ASP A 253 -25.94 0.68 -8.76
C ASP A 253 -25.92 2.23 -8.73
N GLU A 254 -24.83 2.85 -8.28
CA GLU A 254 -24.61 4.30 -8.36
C GLU A 254 -24.22 4.81 -9.76
N GLY A 255 -24.11 3.91 -10.73
CA GLY A 255 -23.68 4.17 -12.11
C GLY A 255 -22.17 4.23 -12.29
N ILE A 256 -21.38 3.70 -11.35
CA ILE A 256 -19.92 3.62 -11.45
C ILE A 256 -19.55 2.31 -12.16
N GLU A 257 -18.80 2.42 -13.24
CA GLU A 257 -18.16 1.26 -13.86
C GLU A 257 -16.99 0.80 -12.97
N VAL A 258 -17.02 -0.47 -12.56
CA VAL A 258 -16.01 -1.08 -11.67
C VAL A 258 -15.19 -2.15 -12.39
N PRO A 259 -13.90 -2.32 -12.02
CA PRO A 259 -13.07 -3.40 -12.54
C PRO A 259 -13.70 -4.77 -12.30
N LYS A 260 -13.42 -5.72 -13.19
CA LYS A 260 -13.94 -7.09 -13.08
C LYS A 260 -13.10 -7.94 -12.14
N VAL A 261 -13.73 -8.86 -11.43
CA VAL A 261 -13.09 -9.73 -10.43
C VAL A 261 -12.68 -11.05 -11.04
N ILE A 262 -11.50 -11.51 -10.66
CA ILE A 262 -10.95 -12.84 -10.83
C ILE A 262 -10.64 -13.36 -9.42
N LEU A 263 -10.95 -14.62 -9.12
CA LEU A 263 -10.53 -15.24 -7.86
C LEU A 263 -9.29 -16.09 -8.12
N MET A 264 -8.38 -16.13 -7.14
CA MET A 264 -7.18 -16.97 -7.19
C MET A 264 -7.16 -18.07 -6.10
N PRO A 265 -7.94 -19.17 -6.22
CA PRO A 265 -7.89 -20.26 -5.27
C PRO A 265 -6.51 -20.94 -5.22
N GLY A 266 -6.06 -21.26 -4.01
CA GLY A 266 -4.84 -22.02 -3.76
C GLY A 266 -5.03 -23.53 -3.81
N LEU A 267 -4.28 -24.20 -4.69
CA LEU A 267 -4.16 -25.67 -4.73
C LEU A 267 -2.89 -26.14 -4.04
N SER A 268 -1.79 -25.41 -4.24
CA SER A 268 -0.48 -25.73 -3.65
C SER A 268 0.35 -24.47 -3.51
N ASN A 269 0.47 -24.02 -2.26
CA ASN A 269 1.40 -22.98 -1.80
C ASN A 269 1.90 -23.31 -0.38
N GLY A 270 1.06 -23.96 0.42
CA GLY A 270 1.44 -24.85 1.52
C GLY A 270 1.20 -26.31 1.16
N LYS A 271 0.98 -27.18 2.15
CA LYS A 271 0.64 -28.60 1.92
C LYS A 271 -0.47 -28.71 0.86
N PRO A 272 -0.25 -29.44 -0.26
CA PRO A 272 -1.22 -29.48 -1.35
C PRO A 272 -2.60 -29.97 -0.91
N ALA A 273 -3.64 -29.29 -1.39
CA ALA A 273 -5.02 -29.77 -1.35
C ALA A 273 -5.25 -30.82 -2.46
N THR A 274 -6.32 -31.60 -2.37
CA THR A 274 -6.73 -32.48 -3.46
C THR A 274 -7.44 -31.69 -4.57
N VAL A 275 -7.39 -32.21 -5.80
CA VAL A 275 -8.22 -31.67 -6.90
C VAL A 275 -9.71 -31.89 -6.63
N GLU A 276 -10.07 -32.89 -5.81
CA GLU A 276 -11.45 -33.05 -5.34
C GLU A 276 -11.94 -31.83 -4.55
N ALA A 277 -11.18 -31.41 -3.52
CA ALA A 277 -11.51 -30.25 -2.71
C ALA A 277 -11.63 -28.97 -3.56
N LEU A 278 -10.68 -28.77 -4.47
CA LEU A 278 -10.72 -27.62 -5.39
C LEU A 278 -11.93 -27.66 -6.32
N ASN A 279 -12.27 -28.81 -6.91
CA ASN A 279 -13.44 -28.90 -7.79
C ASN A 279 -14.76 -28.65 -7.02
N GLU A 280 -14.86 -29.14 -5.79
CA GLU A 280 -15.99 -28.84 -4.89
C GLU A 280 -16.08 -27.34 -4.58
N GLU A 281 -14.94 -26.70 -4.32
CA GLU A 281 -14.84 -25.25 -4.15
C GLU A 281 -15.27 -24.50 -5.42
N LEU A 282 -14.77 -24.86 -6.61
CA LEU A 282 -15.13 -24.20 -7.87
C LEU A 282 -16.64 -24.29 -8.14
N ASN A 283 -17.25 -25.43 -7.85
CA ASN A 283 -18.70 -25.60 -7.91
C ASN A 283 -19.43 -24.69 -6.90
N TRP A 284 -18.89 -24.56 -5.68
CA TRP A 284 -19.42 -23.64 -4.67
C TRP A 284 -19.31 -22.18 -5.12
N ILE A 285 -18.17 -21.74 -5.65
CA ILE A 285 -17.95 -20.39 -6.21
C ILE A 285 -18.94 -20.12 -7.33
N TYR A 286 -19.12 -21.07 -8.25
CA TYR A 286 -20.06 -20.92 -9.35
C TYR A 286 -21.49 -20.68 -8.86
N LYS A 287 -21.95 -21.49 -7.90
CA LYS A 287 -23.30 -21.39 -7.34
C LYS A 287 -23.53 -20.12 -6.52
N ASN A 288 -22.57 -19.75 -5.67
CA ASN A 288 -22.76 -18.68 -4.69
C ASN A 288 -22.39 -17.29 -5.23
N TYR A 289 -21.50 -17.22 -6.21
CA TYR A 289 -21.04 -15.95 -6.76
C TYR A 289 -21.37 -15.75 -8.23
N ILE A 290 -21.06 -16.71 -9.10
CA ILE A 290 -21.26 -16.53 -10.54
C ILE A 290 -22.76 -16.50 -10.90
N LEU A 291 -23.55 -17.42 -10.33
CA LEU A 291 -25.00 -17.47 -10.54
C LEU A 291 -25.78 -16.45 -9.71
N ASN A 292 -25.14 -15.77 -8.76
CA ASN A 292 -25.81 -14.79 -7.92
C ASN A 292 -26.18 -13.54 -8.75
N PRO A 293 -27.47 -13.20 -8.92
CA PRO A 293 -27.89 -12.06 -9.72
C PRO A 293 -27.32 -10.72 -9.24
N ARG A 294 -27.03 -10.60 -7.94
CA ARG A 294 -26.44 -9.40 -7.35
C ARG A 294 -25.06 -9.08 -7.93
N PHE A 295 -24.27 -10.12 -8.22
CA PHE A 295 -22.91 -10.01 -8.73
C PHE A 295 -22.81 -10.19 -10.24
N LYS A 296 -23.96 -10.21 -10.94
CA LYS A 296 -24.00 -10.30 -12.40
C LYS A 296 -23.13 -9.21 -13.05
N GLY A 297 -22.25 -9.65 -13.95
CA GLY A 297 -21.35 -8.78 -14.69
C GLY A 297 -20.16 -8.24 -13.87
N LEU A 298 -19.93 -8.72 -12.64
CA LEU A 298 -18.74 -8.35 -11.86
C LEU A 298 -17.55 -9.25 -12.16
N PHE A 299 -17.74 -10.48 -12.62
CA PHE A 299 -16.64 -11.41 -12.89
C PHE A 299 -16.03 -11.21 -14.28
N GLN A 300 -14.71 -11.38 -14.38
CA GLN A 300 -13.97 -11.27 -15.63
C GLN A 300 -14.30 -12.47 -16.53
N ILE A 301 -14.77 -12.20 -17.74
CA ILE A 301 -14.96 -13.23 -18.76
C ILE A 301 -13.69 -13.35 -19.61
N TYR A 302 -13.20 -14.56 -19.80
CA TYR A 302 -12.06 -14.86 -20.66
C TYR A 302 -12.34 -16.16 -21.41
N PHE A 303 -12.18 -16.17 -22.74
CA PHE A 303 -12.63 -17.28 -23.60
C PHE A 303 -14.08 -17.74 -23.32
N GLN A 304 -15.00 -16.78 -23.20
CA GLN A 304 -16.46 -16.97 -23.02
C GLN A 304 -16.93 -17.53 -21.68
N LYS A 305 -16.02 -17.89 -20.76
CA LYS A 305 -16.35 -18.31 -19.39
C LYS A 305 -15.74 -17.34 -18.36
N PRO A 306 -16.26 -17.30 -17.12
CA PRO A 306 -15.56 -16.63 -16.02
C PRO A 306 -14.13 -17.17 -15.88
N LEU A 307 -13.17 -16.27 -15.68
CA LEU A 307 -11.77 -16.62 -15.47
C LEU A 307 -11.53 -17.00 -14.01
N ILE A 308 -10.88 -18.14 -13.80
CA ILE A 308 -10.32 -18.54 -12.51
C ILE A 308 -8.81 -18.81 -12.69
N ILE A 309 -8.01 -18.38 -11.72
CA ILE A 309 -6.56 -18.58 -11.73
C ILE A 309 -6.22 -19.44 -10.52
N ILE A 310 -5.67 -20.63 -10.71
CA ILE A 310 -5.36 -21.53 -9.59
C ILE A 310 -3.88 -21.38 -9.24
N LEU A 311 -3.58 -20.99 -8.00
CA LEU A 311 -2.20 -21.01 -7.51
C LEU A 311 -1.81 -22.45 -7.19
N ASP A 312 -0.92 -23.01 -7.99
CA ASP A 312 -0.57 -24.44 -7.95
C ASP A 312 0.94 -24.69 -7.79
N THR A 313 1.76 -23.64 -7.78
CA THR A 313 3.24 -23.75 -7.69
C THR A 313 3.87 -24.75 -8.67
N GLY A 314 3.16 -25.18 -9.72
CA GLY A 314 3.62 -26.09 -10.78
C GLY A 314 3.55 -27.59 -10.44
N VAL A 315 2.86 -27.98 -9.35
CA VAL A 315 3.02 -29.32 -8.77
C VAL A 315 1.80 -30.22 -8.83
N ILE A 316 0.56 -29.73 -8.92
CA ILE A 316 -0.63 -30.61 -8.94
C ILE A 316 -1.40 -30.50 -10.27
N GLY A 317 -1.74 -29.27 -10.67
CA GLY A 317 -2.70 -28.98 -11.74
C GLY A 317 -2.28 -29.49 -13.12
N ASN A 318 -0.99 -29.43 -13.44
CA ASN A 318 -0.46 -29.93 -14.70
C ASN A 318 0.22 -31.30 -14.54
N LYS A 319 -0.25 -32.30 -15.30
CA LYS A 319 0.28 -33.67 -15.28
C LYS A 319 1.75 -33.80 -15.69
N LYS A 320 2.32 -32.80 -16.37
CA LYS A 320 3.75 -32.73 -16.73
C LYS A 320 4.59 -31.97 -15.70
N GLY A 321 3.98 -31.35 -14.69
CA GLY A 321 4.69 -30.77 -13.56
C GLY A 321 5.47 -31.83 -12.79
N THR A 322 6.55 -31.43 -12.12
CA THR A 322 7.37 -32.33 -11.30
C THR A 322 7.77 -31.66 -10.01
N ALA A 323 7.91 -32.46 -8.95
CA ALA A 323 8.48 -31.98 -7.69
C ALA A 323 9.89 -31.40 -7.89
N GLU A 324 10.69 -31.98 -8.79
CA GLU A 324 12.01 -31.47 -9.16
C GLU A 324 11.96 -30.02 -9.64
N SER A 325 11.06 -29.70 -10.58
CA SER A 325 10.94 -28.34 -11.14
C SER A 325 10.49 -27.32 -10.10
N ALA A 326 9.54 -27.67 -9.24
CA ALA A 326 9.07 -26.81 -8.17
C ALA A 326 10.12 -26.61 -7.08
N PHE A 327 10.83 -27.66 -6.67
CA PHE A 327 11.84 -27.60 -5.61
C PHE A 327 13.11 -26.85 -6.01
N ARG A 328 13.24 -26.39 -7.25
CA ARG A 328 14.24 -25.37 -7.63
C ARG A 328 14.03 -24.08 -6.85
N VAL A 329 12.81 -23.81 -6.40
CA VAL A 329 12.47 -22.76 -5.45
C VAL A 329 12.55 -23.34 -4.04
N PRO A 330 13.53 -22.94 -3.21
CA PRO A 330 13.74 -23.56 -1.91
C PRO A 330 12.53 -23.47 -0.97
N PHE A 331 11.77 -22.37 -1.03
CA PHE A 331 10.62 -22.20 -0.16
C PHE A 331 9.43 -23.08 -0.55
N PHE A 332 9.21 -23.39 -1.84
CA PHE A 332 8.19 -24.37 -2.25
C PHE A 332 8.46 -25.73 -1.57
N LYS A 333 9.72 -26.17 -1.55
CA LYS A 333 10.10 -27.41 -0.85
C LYS A 333 9.74 -27.36 0.64
N GLN A 334 9.89 -26.21 1.28
CA GLN A 334 9.58 -26.04 2.71
C GLN A 334 8.07 -26.00 2.97
N THR A 335 7.31 -25.25 2.17
CA THR A 335 5.89 -25.00 2.42
C THR A 335 4.99 -26.16 1.96
N LEU A 336 5.35 -26.86 0.87
CA LEU A 336 4.61 -28.03 0.38
C LEU A 336 4.68 -29.21 1.35
N ALA A 337 5.70 -29.25 2.23
CA ALA A 337 5.83 -30.21 3.34
C ALA A 337 5.71 -31.69 2.91
N MET A 338 6.24 -32.04 1.73
CA MET A 338 6.27 -33.40 1.17
C MET A 338 7.65 -33.66 0.56
N THR A 339 8.08 -34.92 0.57
CA THR A 339 9.23 -35.34 -0.25
C THR A 339 8.87 -35.30 -1.73
N ALA A 340 9.89 -35.28 -2.60
CA ALA A 340 9.66 -35.25 -4.05
C ALA A 340 8.85 -36.46 -4.54
N SER A 341 9.17 -37.65 -4.04
CA SER A 341 8.46 -38.90 -4.40
C SER A 341 7.02 -38.90 -3.93
N GLU A 342 6.74 -38.40 -2.72
CA GLU A 342 5.37 -38.29 -2.20
C GLU A 342 4.56 -37.28 -3.03
N LEU A 343 5.14 -36.12 -3.34
CA LEU A 343 4.47 -35.07 -4.11
C LEU A 343 4.14 -35.53 -5.54
N ASP A 344 5.09 -36.18 -6.22
CA ASP A 344 4.84 -36.73 -7.55
C ASP A 344 3.81 -37.85 -7.53
N SER A 345 3.84 -38.74 -6.52
CA SER A 345 2.83 -39.79 -6.36
C SER A 345 1.43 -39.19 -6.11
N PHE A 346 1.36 -38.16 -5.27
CA PHE A 346 0.13 -37.43 -4.98
C PHE A 346 -0.44 -36.75 -6.23
N ARG A 347 0.38 -36.06 -7.01
CA ARG A 347 0.00 -35.43 -8.30
C ARG A 347 -0.54 -36.46 -9.30
N ILE A 348 0.13 -37.62 -9.43
CA ILE A 348 -0.30 -38.69 -10.35
C ILE A 348 -1.70 -39.19 -9.97
N ALA A 349 -1.96 -39.37 -8.68
CA ALA A 349 -3.23 -39.86 -8.16
C ALA A 349 -4.40 -38.88 -8.31
N GLN A 350 -4.15 -37.58 -8.51
CA GLN A 350 -5.24 -36.61 -8.64
C GLN A 350 -6.06 -36.81 -9.93
N ARG A 351 -7.36 -36.53 -9.86
CA ARG A 351 -8.21 -36.37 -11.06
C ARG A 351 -7.90 -35.05 -11.79
N PRO A 352 -8.37 -34.87 -13.04
CA PRO A 352 -8.31 -33.56 -13.70
C PRO A 352 -9.18 -32.52 -12.99
N ILE A 353 -8.80 -31.24 -13.11
CA ILE A 353 -9.62 -30.12 -12.68
C ILE A 353 -10.86 -30.01 -13.57
N ASP A 354 -12.01 -29.72 -12.95
CA ASP A 354 -13.26 -29.48 -13.65
C ASP A 354 -13.32 -28.04 -14.18
N ASP A 355 -13.14 -27.88 -15.49
CA ASP A 355 -13.21 -26.59 -16.18
C ASP A 355 -14.58 -26.34 -16.86
N THR A 356 -15.61 -27.11 -16.51
CA THR A 356 -16.95 -27.01 -17.13
C THR A 356 -17.48 -25.58 -17.07
N HIS A 357 -17.35 -24.92 -15.93
CA HIS A 357 -17.89 -23.58 -15.69
C HIS A 357 -16.90 -22.43 -15.89
N PHE A 358 -15.60 -22.70 -15.90
CA PHE A 358 -14.57 -21.68 -15.86
C PHE A 358 -13.59 -21.81 -17.02
N THR A 359 -13.00 -20.68 -17.41
CA THR A 359 -11.71 -20.72 -18.09
C THR A 359 -10.64 -20.79 -17.01
N VAL A 360 -9.96 -21.93 -16.96
CA VAL A 360 -8.93 -22.19 -15.95
C VAL A 360 -7.56 -21.77 -16.46
N ARG A 361 -6.81 -21.05 -15.63
CA ARG A 361 -5.37 -20.80 -15.78
C ARG A 361 -4.66 -21.16 -14.50
N TYR A 362 -3.39 -21.51 -14.61
CA TYR A 362 -2.56 -21.83 -13.46
C TYR A 362 -1.55 -20.71 -13.20
N MET A 363 -1.23 -20.50 -11.93
CA MET A 363 -0.20 -19.58 -11.48
C MET A 363 0.84 -20.32 -10.64
N SER A 364 2.10 -19.95 -10.84
CA SER A 364 3.25 -20.36 -10.03
C SER A 364 4.10 -19.11 -9.75
N SER A 365 5.33 -19.26 -9.29
CA SER A 365 6.27 -18.15 -9.05
C SER A 365 7.66 -18.55 -9.50
N GLN A 366 8.53 -17.55 -9.71
CA GLN A 366 9.93 -17.74 -10.06
C GLN A 366 10.10 -18.58 -11.35
N ASN A 367 9.29 -18.29 -12.38
CA ASN A 367 9.23 -19.06 -13.63
C ASN A 367 10.57 -19.12 -14.38
N GLN A 368 11.47 -18.17 -14.12
CA GLN A 368 12.80 -18.15 -14.72
C GLN A 368 13.66 -19.37 -14.35
N ILE A 369 13.45 -19.94 -13.15
CA ILE A 369 14.13 -21.15 -12.68
C ILE A 369 13.26 -22.40 -12.73
N THR A 370 11.96 -22.28 -12.44
CA THR A 370 11.05 -23.45 -12.45
C THR A 370 10.71 -23.91 -13.85
N LYS A 371 10.72 -22.99 -14.83
CA LYS A 371 10.25 -23.21 -16.21
C LYS A 371 8.75 -23.53 -16.32
N HIS A 372 7.94 -23.25 -15.29
CA HIS A 372 6.50 -23.55 -15.33
C HIS A 372 5.74 -22.76 -16.40
N ASN A 373 6.30 -21.66 -16.92
CA ASN A 373 5.76 -20.97 -18.10
C ASN A 373 5.70 -21.88 -19.34
N GLU A 374 6.59 -22.86 -19.47
CA GLU A 374 6.59 -23.85 -20.56
C GLU A 374 5.42 -24.85 -20.43
N LEU A 375 4.85 -24.95 -19.22
CA LEU A 375 3.64 -25.70 -18.91
C LEU A 375 2.36 -24.84 -18.98
N GLY A 376 2.49 -23.58 -19.37
CA GLY A 376 1.38 -22.63 -19.49
C GLY A 376 1.03 -21.89 -18.19
N TYR A 377 1.85 -21.97 -17.15
CA TYR A 377 1.61 -21.23 -15.90
C TYR A 377 1.93 -19.76 -16.08
N TRP A 378 1.04 -18.91 -15.60
CA TRP A 378 1.32 -17.51 -15.38
C TRP A 378 2.20 -17.37 -14.13
N SER A 379 2.91 -16.25 -14.00
CA SER A 379 3.76 -16.01 -12.81
C SER A 379 3.05 -15.09 -11.82
N TRP A 380 3.11 -15.39 -10.54
CA TRP A 380 2.75 -14.50 -9.45
C TRP A 380 3.80 -13.40 -9.33
N MET A 381 5.08 -13.78 -9.28
CA MET A 381 6.23 -12.90 -9.38
C MET A 381 7.45 -13.68 -9.91
N ASP A 382 8.27 -13.05 -10.74
CA ASP A 382 9.57 -13.58 -11.14
C ASP A 382 10.71 -12.80 -10.47
N GLY A 383 11.71 -13.51 -9.96
CA GLY A 383 12.90 -12.93 -9.33
C GLY A 383 13.94 -12.39 -10.32
N GLN A 384 13.51 -11.67 -11.36
CA GLN A 384 14.40 -11.06 -12.35
C GLN A 384 13.81 -9.82 -13.03
N LEU A 385 14.69 -8.92 -13.49
CA LEU A 385 14.29 -7.65 -14.14
C LEU A 385 13.52 -7.83 -15.46
N LYS A 386 13.67 -8.99 -16.12
CA LYS A 386 12.95 -9.32 -17.35
C LYS A 386 11.98 -10.46 -17.02
N PRO A 387 10.77 -10.16 -16.52
CA PRO A 387 9.81 -11.20 -16.18
C PRO A 387 9.53 -12.13 -17.37
N ILE A 388 9.18 -13.37 -17.05
CA ILE A 388 8.89 -14.40 -18.04
C ILE A 388 7.50 -14.15 -18.63
N VAL A 389 7.43 -14.20 -19.95
CA VAL A 389 6.16 -14.12 -20.67
C VAL A 389 5.65 -15.55 -20.88
N THR A 390 4.41 -15.81 -20.49
CA THR A 390 3.73 -17.06 -20.78
C THR A 390 2.96 -16.94 -22.09
N TYR A 391 3.03 -17.99 -22.92
CA TYR A 391 2.44 -17.99 -24.25
C TYR A 391 1.29 -18.99 -24.33
N PHE A 392 0.21 -18.60 -25.02
CA PHE A 392 -0.90 -19.48 -25.36
C PHE A 392 -1.07 -19.52 -26.88
N LYS A 393 -1.01 -20.72 -27.45
CA LYS A 393 -1.07 -20.93 -28.92
C LYS A 393 -0.10 -20.03 -29.69
N GLY A 394 1.12 -19.90 -29.19
CA GLY A 394 2.19 -19.10 -29.81
C GLY A 394 2.06 -17.58 -29.63
N LYS A 395 1.04 -17.08 -28.91
CA LYS A 395 0.84 -15.65 -28.64
C LYS A 395 1.19 -15.31 -27.18
N PRO A 396 1.82 -14.15 -26.90
CA PRO A 396 1.99 -13.64 -25.55
C PRO A 396 0.65 -13.55 -24.81
N GLU A 397 0.48 -14.35 -23.77
CA GLU A 397 -0.76 -14.40 -23.00
C GLU A 397 -0.64 -13.56 -21.73
N ALA A 398 0.36 -13.82 -20.89
CA ALA A 398 0.49 -13.16 -19.60
C ALA A 398 1.93 -12.75 -19.27
N VAL A 399 2.06 -11.63 -18.57
CA VAL A 399 3.31 -11.20 -17.91
C VAL A 399 2.97 -10.54 -16.58
N THR A 400 3.87 -10.65 -15.61
CA THR A 400 3.73 -9.99 -14.32
C THR A 400 4.84 -8.95 -14.15
N VAL A 401 4.42 -7.72 -13.92
CA VAL A 401 5.29 -6.56 -13.71
C VAL A 401 5.19 -6.15 -12.25
N THR A 402 6.31 -5.73 -11.69
CA THR A 402 6.41 -5.48 -10.25
C THR A 402 7.34 -4.32 -9.95
N PRO A 403 7.07 -3.49 -8.92
CA PRO A 403 7.96 -2.41 -8.53
C PRO A 403 9.22 -2.91 -7.83
N SER A 404 9.25 -4.11 -7.28
CA SER A 404 10.44 -4.77 -6.74
C SER A 404 10.26 -6.30 -6.75
N PHE A 405 11.31 -7.08 -6.52
CA PHE A 405 11.12 -8.54 -6.42
C PHE A 405 12.19 -9.18 -5.54
N PHE A 406 11.87 -10.33 -4.97
CA PHE A 406 12.85 -11.18 -4.32
C PHE A 406 13.38 -12.30 -5.24
N GLY A 407 14.65 -12.65 -5.02
CA GLY A 407 15.25 -13.86 -5.59
C GLY A 407 14.90 -15.13 -4.80
N PRO A 408 15.33 -16.32 -5.24
CA PRO A 408 14.96 -17.59 -4.62
C PRO A 408 15.30 -17.73 -3.11
N GLY A 409 16.19 -16.88 -2.58
CA GLY A 409 16.53 -16.78 -1.16
C GLY A 409 15.74 -15.73 -0.37
N GLY A 410 14.66 -15.17 -0.92
CA GLY A 410 13.85 -14.13 -0.29
C GLY A 410 14.46 -12.72 -0.38
N TRP A 411 13.81 -11.72 0.21
CA TRP A 411 14.11 -10.29 0.04
C TRP A 411 15.54 -9.87 0.35
N THR A 412 16.20 -10.56 1.28
CA THR A 412 17.57 -10.28 1.71
C THR A 412 18.62 -10.98 0.83
N SER A 413 18.21 -11.79 -0.14
CA SER A 413 19.11 -12.46 -1.07
C SER A 413 19.78 -11.47 -2.04
N PRO A 414 21.03 -11.74 -2.49
CA PRO A 414 21.73 -10.87 -3.44
C PRO A 414 21.02 -10.66 -4.78
N GLU A 415 20.18 -11.61 -5.18
CA GLU A 415 19.40 -11.59 -6.42
C GLU A 415 18.15 -10.70 -6.32
N SER A 416 17.72 -10.37 -5.10
CA SER A 416 16.59 -9.46 -4.88
C SER A 416 16.88 -8.06 -5.40
N TYR A 417 15.82 -7.41 -5.87
CA TYR A 417 15.92 -6.13 -6.52
C TYR A 417 14.84 -5.19 -6.00
N GLY A 418 15.25 -4.29 -5.11
CA GLY A 418 14.37 -3.29 -4.51
C GLY A 418 13.79 -2.29 -5.51
N ARG A 419 12.90 -1.44 -5.03
CA ARG A 419 12.14 -0.49 -5.84
C ARG A 419 12.98 0.48 -6.67
N LYS A 420 14.16 0.84 -6.16
CA LYS A 420 15.13 1.78 -6.75
C LYS A 420 14.47 3.03 -7.31
N ARG A 421 13.52 3.57 -6.54
CA ARG A 421 12.74 4.77 -6.89
C ARG A 421 12.01 4.67 -8.24
N GLY A 422 11.49 3.50 -8.58
CA GLY A 422 10.73 3.23 -9.81
C GLY A 422 11.53 2.68 -10.98
N THR A 423 12.86 2.57 -10.86
CA THR A 423 13.70 1.96 -11.90
C THR A 423 13.30 0.52 -12.17
N THR A 424 13.07 -0.25 -11.11
CA THR A 424 12.74 -1.67 -11.23
C THR A 424 11.39 -1.86 -11.91
N TYR A 425 10.39 -1.07 -11.52
CA TYR A 425 9.07 -1.13 -12.14
C TYR A 425 9.10 -0.78 -13.63
N ILE A 426 9.85 0.26 -14.01
CA ILE A 426 10.07 0.61 -15.41
C ILE A 426 10.68 -0.58 -16.16
N LYS A 427 11.70 -1.22 -15.58
CA LYS A 427 12.44 -2.31 -16.22
C LYS A 427 11.61 -3.58 -16.39
N THR A 428 10.81 -3.95 -15.40
CA THR A 428 9.90 -5.09 -15.53
C THR A 428 8.82 -4.80 -16.57
N PHE A 429 8.30 -3.57 -16.62
CA PHE A 429 7.27 -3.16 -17.59
C PHE A 429 7.75 -3.09 -19.05
N GLU A 430 9.04 -2.88 -19.31
CA GLU A 430 9.60 -2.95 -20.68
C GLU A 430 9.26 -4.28 -21.38
N VAL A 431 9.13 -5.38 -20.63
CA VAL A 431 8.74 -6.68 -21.18
C VAL A 431 7.29 -6.67 -21.64
N ALA A 432 6.36 -6.10 -20.87
CA ALA A 432 4.97 -5.96 -21.28
C ALA A 432 4.87 -5.09 -22.55
N LEU A 433 5.56 -3.95 -22.56
CA LEU A 433 5.57 -3.03 -23.70
C LEU A 433 6.05 -3.68 -24.99
N LYS A 434 7.12 -4.50 -24.89
CA LYS A 434 7.70 -5.23 -26.03
C LYS A 434 6.79 -6.34 -26.55
N ASN A 435 6.17 -7.12 -25.67
CA ASN A 435 5.48 -8.36 -26.06
C ASN A 435 3.98 -8.20 -26.27
N LYS A 436 3.37 -7.11 -25.77
CA LYS A 436 1.93 -6.84 -25.88
C LYS A 436 1.05 -8.04 -25.46
N PRO A 437 1.23 -8.59 -24.25
CA PRO A 437 0.47 -9.75 -23.79
C PRO A 437 -1.01 -9.41 -23.57
N SER A 438 -1.87 -10.43 -23.61
CA SER A 438 -3.31 -10.28 -23.37
C SER A 438 -3.63 -9.89 -21.92
N VAL A 439 -2.80 -10.31 -20.97
CA VAL A 439 -2.93 -10.05 -19.54
C VAL A 439 -1.63 -9.47 -19.01
N ILE A 440 -1.73 -8.36 -18.28
CA ILE A 440 -0.63 -7.74 -17.56
C ILE A 440 -1.02 -7.72 -16.09
N PHE A 441 -0.29 -8.47 -15.27
CA PHE A 441 -0.45 -8.41 -13.82
C PHE A 441 0.43 -7.33 -13.24
N PHE A 442 -0.16 -6.48 -12.42
CA PHE A 442 0.54 -5.56 -11.55
C PHE A 442 0.63 -6.21 -10.17
N HIS A 443 1.84 -6.68 -9.85
CA HIS A 443 2.16 -7.29 -8.57
C HIS A 443 2.83 -6.22 -7.69
N GLN A 444 2.25 -5.81 -6.58
CA GLN A 444 0.85 -6.05 -6.13
C GLN A 444 0.28 -4.79 -5.48
N PHE A 445 -0.99 -4.80 -5.07
CA PHE A 445 -1.59 -3.60 -4.50
C PHE A 445 -1.19 -3.35 -3.04
N ASN A 446 -1.44 -4.30 -2.14
CA ASN A 446 -1.50 -4.00 -0.70
C ASN A 446 -1.00 -5.10 0.25
N GLU A 447 -0.16 -6.04 -0.19
CA GLU A 447 0.52 -6.93 0.76
C GLU A 447 1.58 -6.12 1.52
N PHE A 448 1.25 -5.67 2.75
CA PHE A 448 2.16 -4.92 3.63
C PHE A 448 2.78 -5.78 4.74
N THR A 449 2.22 -6.96 5.01
CA THR A 449 2.61 -7.73 6.19
C THR A 449 3.72 -8.70 5.81
N GLY A 450 4.81 -8.74 6.58
CA GLY A 450 5.80 -9.81 6.42
C GLY A 450 6.29 -10.44 7.71
N GLN A 451 7.21 -11.41 7.59
CA GLN A 451 7.68 -12.17 8.75
C GLN A 451 8.37 -11.26 9.78
N LYS A 452 8.28 -11.57 11.08
CA LYS A 452 8.99 -10.80 12.13
C LYS A 452 10.50 -11.02 12.07
N ASN A 453 11.26 -10.12 12.68
CA ASN A 453 12.70 -10.33 12.90
C ASN A 453 12.97 -11.66 13.64
N GLY A 454 13.86 -12.50 13.09
CA GLY A 454 14.18 -13.83 13.62
C GLY A 454 13.14 -14.92 13.29
N GLN A 455 12.08 -14.59 12.55
CA GLN A 455 11.03 -15.52 12.12
C GLN A 455 11.07 -15.79 10.61
N GLY A 456 12.17 -15.44 9.93
CA GLY A 456 12.37 -15.84 8.53
C GLY A 456 12.54 -17.35 8.40
N TYR A 457 12.54 -17.84 7.17
CA TYR A 457 12.79 -19.24 6.85
C TYR A 457 14.28 -19.59 6.82
N GLY A 458 14.57 -20.89 6.68
CA GLY A 458 15.92 -21.45 6.68
C GLY A 458 16.58 -21.50 8.06
N ASP A 459 17.74 -22.16 8.13
CA ASP A 459 18.46 -22.41 9.40
C ASP A 459 18.87 -21.10 10.10
N ASN A 460 19.20 -20.08 9.31
CA ASN A 460 19.64 -18.77 9.79
C ASN A 460 18.47 -17.78 10.01
N LYS A 461 17.22 -18.20 9.77
CA LYS A 461 16.01 -17.37 9.93
C LYS A 461 16.07 -16.02 9.18
N ASN A 462 16.73 -16.01 8.03
CA ASN A 462 17.04 -14.81 7.26
C ASN A 462 16.39 -14.78 5.86
N VAL A 463 15.62 -15.80 5.50
CA VAL A 463 14.84 -15.85 4.26
C VAL A 463 13.47 -15.24 4.52
N PHE A 464 13.23 -14.04 3.98
CA PHE A 464 11.95 -13.31 4.08
C PHE A 464 11.23 -13.41 2.74
N LEU A 465 10.02 -13.97 2.74
CA LEU A 465 9.26 -14.24 1.51
C LEU A 465 8.08 -13.28 1.31
N ASP A 466 7.77 -12.50 2.34
CA ASP A 466 6.74 -11.46 2.36
C ASP A 466 7.44 -10.12 2.66
N GLU A 467 6.73 -9.00 2.69
CA GLU A 467 7.34 -7.66 2.78
C GLU A 467 8.44 -7.51 3.84
N TYR A 468 9.58 -6.95 3.42
CA TYR A 468 10.72 -6.75 4.30
C TYR A 468 10.86 -5.30 4.77
N ASN A 469 10.99 -4.35 3.86
CA ASN A 469 11.17 -2.94 4.16
C ASN A 469 10.69 -2.09 2.96
N VAL A 470 10.58 -0.77 3.10
CA VAL A 470 10.04 0.12 2.04
C VAL A 470 10.76 -0.02 0.69
N GLU A 471 12.05 -0.38 0.67
CA GLU A 471 12.79 -0.58 -0.57
C GLU A 471 12.66 -2.02 -1.10
N LEU A 472 12.49 -3.00 -0.22
CA LEU A 472 12.33 -4.43 -0.47
C LEU A 472 10.90 -4.84 -0.10
N SER A 473 9.96 -4.21 -0.80
CA SER A 473 8.53 -4.51 -0.79
C SER A 473 7.92 -4.26 -2.17
N ASP A 474 6.85 -4.96 -2.56
CA ASP A 474 6.28 -4.92 -3.92
C ASP A 474 4.84 -4.42 -4.04
N ASP A 475 4.23 -4.00 -2.94
CA ASP A 475 2.94 -3.32 -2.92
C ASP A 475 2.99 -1.92 -3.60
N ILE A 476 1.87 -1.40 -4.11
CA ILE A 476 1.80 -0.08 -4.78
C ILE A 476 0.78 0.88 -4.16
N GLU A 477 0.01 0.42 -3.16
CA GLU A 477 -0.95 1.24 -2.45
C GLU A 477 -0.23 2.49 -1.89
N PRO A 478 -0.86 3.69 -1.92
CA PRO A 478 -0.21 4.88 -1.41
C PRO A 478 0.02 4.80 0.10
N VAL A 479 1.26 5.07 0.51
CA VAL A 479 1.66 5.10 1.93
C VAL A 479 2.10 6.49 2.37
N SER A 480 2.02 6.75 3.67
CA SER A 480 2.48 7.99 4.29
C SER A 480 3.91 8.33 3.90
N LEU A 481 4.17 9.61 3.66
CA LEU A 481 5.52 10.10 3.32
C LEU A 481 6.44 10.26 4.54
N ILE A 482 5.90 10.16 5.76
CA ILE A 482 6.65 10.42 6.99
C ILE A 482 6.32 9.51 8.17
N ALA A 483 5.32 8.62 8.07
CA ALA A 483 5.00 7.71 9.17
C ALA A 483 6.11 6.67 9.34
N ASP A 484 6.40 6.30 10.58
CA ASP A 484 7.32 5.20 10.86
C ASP A 484 6.68 3.86 10.49
N GLY A 485 7.49 2.96 9.95
CA GLY A 485 7.12 1.59 9.60
C GLY A 485 7.93 0.56 10.39
N TYR A 486 7.58 -0.71 10.25
CA TYR A 486 8.35 -1.80 10.83
C TYR A 486 9.79 -1.80 10.31
N ARG A 487 10.74 -2.29 11.13
CA ARG A 487 12.20 -2.27 10.88
C ARG A 487 12.85 -0.89 10.71
N GLY A 488 12.17 0.17 11.16
CA GLY A 488 12.77 1.49 11.32
C GLY A 488 12.81 2.33 10.04
N ASP A 489 12.02 1.96 9.03
CA ASP A 489 11.74 2.85 7.92
C ASP A 489 10.93 4.06 8.40
N THR A 490 11.19 5.22 7.81
CA THR A 490 10.41 6.44 8.04
C THR A 490 9.93 6.99 6.71
N GLY A 491 8.63 6.84 6.47
CA GLY A 491 7.94 7.27 5.27
C GLY A 491 8.19 6.37 4.06
N GLY A 492 7.26 6.40 3.11
CA GLY A 492 7.33 5.65 1.87
C GLY A 492 7.16 6.51 0.62
N TRP A 493 6.30 6.07 -0.29
CA TRP A 493 6.24 6.59 -1.66
C TRP A 493 5.02 7.47 -1.96
N GLY A 494 4.02 7.55 -1.08
CA GLY A 494 2.79 8.29 -1.36
C GLY A 494 2.13 7.77 -2.63
N PHE A 495 1.68 8.66 -3.51
CA PHE A 495 1.00 8.27 -4.75
C PHE A 495 1.93 7.86 -5.92
N TYR A 496 3.24 7.80 -5.70
CA TYR A 496 4.20 7.63 -6.79
C TYR A 496 3.98 6.36 -7.64
N TYR A 497 3.75 5.21 -7.03
CA TYR A 497 3.60 3.95 -7.80
C TYR A 497 2.22 3.80 -8.45
N LEU A 498 1.16 4.35 -7.84
CA LEU A 498 -0.13 4.49 -8.54
C LEU A 498 0.01 5.35 -9.81
N ASN A 499 0.66 6.50 -9.69
CA ASN A 499 0.86 7.42 -10.81
C ASN A 499 1.80 6.84 -11.89
N LEU A 500 2.82 6.12 -11.46
CA LEU A 500 3.71 5.39 -12.37
C LEU A 500 2.93 4.29 -13.11
N THR A 501 2.04 3.56 -12.42
CA THR A 501 1.18 2.55 -13.04
C THR A 501 0.27 3.16 -14.11
N GLN A 502 -0.39 4.29 -13.82
CA GLN A 502 -1.20 5.01 -14.81
C GLN A 502 -0.38 5.44 -16.04
N ALA A 503 0.83 5.96 -15.83
CA ALA A 503 1.72 6.37 -16.92
C ALA A 503 2.14 5.18 -17.78
N LEU A 504 2.49 4.04 -17.16
CA LEU A 504 2.91 2.82 -17.84
C LEU A 504 1.77 2.22 -18.68
N ILE A 505 0.55 2.14 -18.15
CA ILE A 505 -0.64 1.69 -18.89
C ILE A 505 -0.88 2.60 -20.10
N ASN A 506 -0.81 3.92 -19.93
CA ASN A 506 -1.08 4.84 -21.03
C ASN A 506 0.01 4.82 -22.10
N ILE A 507 1.30 4.66 -21.73
CA ILE A 507 2.39 4.42 -22.69
C ILE A 507 2.17 3.10 -23.44
N PHE A 508 1.73 2.05 -22.74
CA PHE A 508 1.40 0.78 -23.38
C PHE A 508 0.31 0.93 -24.43
N LYS A 509 -0.75 1.69 -24.14
CA LYS A 509 -1.90 1.91 -25.03
C LYS A 509 -1.60 2.84 -26.19
N GLN A 510 -0.88 3.93 -25.94
CA GLN A 510 -0.66 5.01 -26.91
C GLN A 510 0.66 4.87 -27.68
N GLY A 511 1.55 3.99 -27.24
CA GLY A 511 2.88 3.79 -27.80
C GLY A 511 3.95 4.69 -27.17
N GLU A 512 5.22 4.36 -27.44
CA GLU A 512 6.39 4.96 -26.79
C GLU A 512 6.57 6.47 -27.01
N ASN A 513 5.95 7.03 -28.05
CA ASN A 513 6.07 8.45 -28.37
C ASN A 513 5.10 9.34 -27.58
N SER A 514 4.18 8.77 -26.80
CA SER A 514 3.16 9.54 -26.06
C SER A 514 3.71 10.26 -24.83
N SER A 515 4.67 9.65 -24.14
CA SER A 515 5.33 10.22 -22.95
C SER A 515 6.61 9.43 -22.66
N THR A 516 7.60 10.12 -22.08
CA THR A 516 8.81 9.50 -21.55
C THR A 516 8.84 9.64 -20.03
N ILE A 517 8.89 8.51 -19.33
CA ILE A 517 9.08 8.49 -17.88
C ILE A 517 10.55 8.27 -17.55
N LEU A 518 11.03 8.97 -16.53
CA LEU A 518 12.38 8.87 -15.99
C LEU A 518 12.30 8.49 -14.51
N ALA A 519 13.04 7.47 -14.10
CA ALA A 519 13.26 7.13 -12.69
C ALA A 519 14.75 7.23 -12.37
N VAL A 520 15.11 8.04 -11.38
CA VAL A 520 16.50 8.24 -10.95
C VAL A 520 16.72 7.51 -9.62
N ASN A 521 17.75 6.66 -9.57
CA ASN A 521 18.11 5.90 -8.36
C ASN A 521 18.61 6.83 -7.25
N THR A 522 18.66 6.30 -6.03
CA THR A 522 19.40 6.93 -4.93
C THR A 522 20.89 7.05 -5.33
N PRO A 523 21.51 8.24 -5.22
CA PRO A 523 22.93 8.40 -5.55
C PRO A 523 23.81 7.51 -4.67
N VAL A 524 24.80 6.84 -5.27
CA VAL A 524 25.78 6.02 -4.55
C VAL A 524 27.06 6.84 -4.40
N ILE A 525 27.43 7.13 -3.16
CA ILE A 525 28.57 8.01 -2.85
C ILE A 525 29.78 7.14 -2.54
N SER A 526 30.88 7.34 -3.27
CA SER A 526 32.20 6.82 -2.95
C SER A 526 33.14 7.96 -2.53
N LYS A 527 34.41 7.64 -2.24
CA LYS A 527 35.38 8.61 -1.70
C LYS A 527 35.57 9.86 -2.57
N ASP A 528 35.51 9.72 -3.88
CA ASP A 528 35.88 10.73 -4.87
C ASP A 528 34.73 11.13 -5.82
N LYS A 529 33.65 10.36 -5.86
CA LYS A 529 32.56 10.54 -6.82
C LYS A 529 31.19 10.13 -6.29
N ILE A 530 30.16 10.72 -6.91
CA ILE A 530 28.76 10.35 -6.73
C ILE A 530 28.33 9.63 -8.02
N LYS A 531 28.02 8.35 -7.91
CA LYS A 531 27.51 7.55 -9.02
C LYS A 531 25.99 7.67 -9.10
N LEU A 532 25.51 8.12 -10.24
CA LEU A 532 24.09 8.26 -10.54
C LEU A 532 23.69 7.29 -11.64
N LYS A 533 22.53 6.65 -11.47
CA LYS A 533 21.91 5.76 -12.47
C LYS A 533 20.43 6.10 -12.59
N TRP A 534 19.88 5.92 -13.78
CA TRP A 534 18.46 6.10 -14.03
C TRP A 534 17.94 5.10 -15.06
N SER A 535 16.62 4.98 -15.13
CA SER A 535 15.89 4.20 -16.14
C SER A 535 14.85 5.07 -16.82
N ILE A 536 14.56 4.72 -18.07
CA ILE A 536 13.59 5.41 -18.90
C ILE A 536 12.61 4.40 -19.50
N ILE A 537 11.41 4.86 -19.82
CA ILE A 537 10.46 4.15 -20.68
C ILE A 537 9.69 5.15 -21.54
N GLY A 538 9.33 4.74 -22.75
CA GLY A 538 8.87 5.63 -23.82
C GLY A 538 10.03 6.07 -24.71
N LYS A 539 9.88 7.23 -25.35
CA LYS A 539 10.88 7.75 -26.30
C LYS A 539 12.23 7.96 -25.61
N SER A 540 13.30 7.52 -26.27
CA SER A 540 14.67 7.72 -25.78
C SER A 540 15.08 9.20 -25.82
N PRO A 541 15.62 9.76 -24.72
CA PRO A 541 16.20 11.10 -24.70
C PRO A 541 17.44 11.21 -25.58
N LYS A 542 17.69 12.41 -26.12
CA LYS A 542 18.91 12.71 -26.89
C LYS A 542 20.14 12.83 -25.99
N SER A 543 19.97 13.45 -24.83
CA SER A 543 21.01 13.66 -23.82
C SER A 543 20.40 14.04 -22.47
N TYR A 544 21.24 14.16 -21.44
CA TYR A 544 20.84 14.58 -20.10
C TYR A 544 21.69 15.74 -19.57
N THR A 545 21.08 16.60 -18.76
CA THR A 545 21.78 17.57 -17.90
C THR A 545 21.66 17.14 -16.46
N ILE A 546 22.78 17.16 -15.74
CA ILE A 546 22.87 16.82 -14.32
C ILE A 546 23.25 18.07 -13.53
N ALA A 547 22.43 18.43 -12.55
CA ALA A 547 22.66 19.58 -11.68
C ALA A 547 22.64 19.17 -10.20
N ILE A 548 23.46 19.82 -9.38
CA ILE A 548 23.44 19.71 -7.91
C ILE A 548 23.13 21.09 -7.34
N ASP A 549 22.07 21.17 -6.53
CA ASP A 549 21.56 22.40 -5.93
C ASP A 549 21.35 23.52 -6.96
N SER A 550 20.77 23.15 -8.11
CA SER A 550 20.52 24.00 -9.28
C SER A 550 21.77 24.38 -10.09
N ASN A 551 22.98 24.05 -9.64
CA ASN A 551 24.20 24.27 -10.40
C ASN A 551 24.42 23.11 -11.38
N THR A 552 24.49 23.41 -12.68
CA THR A 552 24.77 22.38 -13.70
C THR A 552 26.19 21.87 -13.55
N ILE A 553 26.33 20.57 -13.36
CA ILE A 553 27.63 19.89 -13.19
C ILE A 553 28.05 19.19 -14.48
N LEU A 554 27.11 18.49 -15.14
CA LEU A 554 27.35 17.79 -16.40
C LEU A 554 26.29 18.18 -17.44
N LYS A 555 26.71 18.33 -18.69
CA LYS A 555 25.86 18.55 -19.86
C LYS A 555 26.08 17.44 -20.87
N ASP A 556 25.09 17.25 -21.74
CA ASP A 556 25.13 16.34 -22.88
C ASP A 556 25.55 14.91 -22.51
N VAL A 557 25.19 14.47 -21.30
CA VAL A 557 25.45 13.12 -20.84
C VAL A 557 24.65 12.17 -21.72
N THR A 558 25.31 11.15 -22.27
CA THR A 558 24.68 10.06 -23.03
C THR A 558 24.61 8.79 -22.20
N GLY A 559 23.60 7.95 -22.44
CA GLY A 559 23.40 6.71 -21.68
C GLY A 559 22.61 6.92 -20.39
N ASN A 560 22.66 5.94 -19.47
CA ASN A 560 21.77 5.85 -18.32
C ASN A 560 22.48 5.95 -16.96
N SER A 561 23.70 6.46 -16.96
CA SER A 561 24.49 6.66 -15.74
C SER A 561 25.58 7.71 -15.95
N CYS A 562 26.01 8.33 -14.84
CA CYS A 562 27.19 9.18 -14.83
C CYS A 562 27.91 9.12 -13.46
N ASP A 563 29.19 9.47 -13.48
CA ASP A 563 29.99 9.71 -12.28
C ASP A 563 30.17 11.23 -12.12
N ILE A 564 29.77 11.78 -10.97
CA ILE A 564 29.89 13.20 -10.66
C ILE A 564 31.07 13.38 -9.68
N PRO A 565 32.10 14.18 -10.01
CA PRO A 565 33.19 14.45 -9.08
C PRO A 565 32.68 15.12 -7.80
N ILE A 566 33.16 14.69 -6.63
CA ILE A 566 32.79 15.31 -5.34
C ILE A 566 33.50 16.65 -5.14
N LYS A 567 34.63 16.87 -5.81
CA LYS A 567 35.45 18.09 -5.67
C LYS A 567 34.60 19.34 -5.89
N GLY A 568 34.50 20.19 -4.86
CA GLY A 568 33.74 21.44 -4.89
C GLY A 568 32.30 21.35 -4.36
N ILE A 569 31.83 20.16 -4.00
CA ILE A 569 30.53 19.97 -3.35
C ILE A 569 30.74 20.00 -1.83
N LYS A 570 29.98 20.83 -1.12
CA LYS A 570 30.06 20.95 0.35
C LYS A 570 29.52 19.69 1.02
N LEU A 571 29.92 19.41 2.25
CA LEU A 571 29.28 18.36 3.06
C LEU A 571 27.86 18.80 3.45
N GLY A 572 26.93 17.85 3.53
CA GLY A 572 25.55 18.08 3.96
C GLY A 572 24.49 17.54 3.01
N LYS A 573 23.30 18.14 3.08
CA LYS A 573 22.12 17.75 2.30
C LYS A 573 22.12 18.45 0.96
N HIS A 574 21.94 17.69 -0.12
CA HIS A 574 21.94 18.18 -1.49
C HIS A 574 20.75 17.64 -2.29
N ILE A 575 20.44 18.32 -3.39
CA ILE A 575 19.48 17.86 -4.39
C ILE A 575 20.20 17.67 -5.72
N VAL A 576 20.20 16.44 -6.23
CA VAL A 576 20.58 16.17 -7.62
C VAL A 576 19.35 16.24 -8.52
N THR A 577 19.49 16.86 -9.68
CA THR A 577 18.46 16.98 -10.71
C THR A 577 18.95 16.37 -12.01
N VAL A 578 18.17 15.47 -12.60
CA VAL A 578 18.39 14.91 -13.94
C VAL A 578 17.30 15.43 -14.85
N LYS A 579 17.70 16.15 -15.91
CA LYS A 579 16.80 16.62 -16.96
C LYS A 579 17.10 15.86 -18.25
N ALA A 580 16.10 15.20 -18.82
CA ALA A 580 16.19 14.51 -20.09
C ALA A 580 15.79 15.45 -21.25
N HIS A 581 16.57 15.47 -22.33
CA HIS A 581 16.36 16.37 -23.47
C HIS A 581 15.79 15.64 -24.70
N GLY A 582 15.02 16.37 -25.50
CA GLY A 582 14.39 15.84 -26.72
C GLY A 582 13.15 14.97 -26.49
N VAL A 583 12.64 14.96 -25.26
CA VAL A 583 11.48 14.18 -24.80
C VAL A 583 10.60 15.03 -23.88
N PHE A 584 9.38 14.57 -23.64
CA PHE A 584 8.41 15.18 -22.74
C PHE A 584 7.60 14.10 -22.01
N THR A 585 6.86 14.49 -20.98
CA THR A 585 5.89 13.63 -20.29
C THR A 585 4.61 14.40 -20.04
N HIS A 586 3.49 13.70 -19.88
CA HIS A 586 2.25 14.26 -19.35
C HIS A 586 2.06 13.94 -17.85
N TYR A 587 3.00 13.22 -17.24
CA TYR A 587 2.88 12.67 -15.89
C TYR A 587 3.89 13.32 -14.95
N PRO A 588 3.43 14.12 -13.97
CA PRO A 588 4.31 14.69 -12.95
C PRO A 588 4.82 13.66 -11.93
N LEU A 589 4.16 12.50 -11.81
CA LEU A 589 4.43 11.44 -10.84
C LEU A 589 4.40 11.97 -9.41
N SER A 590 3.30 12.64 -9.07
CA SER A 590 3.09 13.23 -7.77
C SER A 590 3.20 12.19 -6.65
N LYS A 591 3.79 12.58 -5.53
CA LYS A 591 3.77 11.78 -4.30
C LYS A 591 2.56 12.08 -3.43
N ILE A 592 1.84 13.16 -3.71
CA ILE A 592 0.82 13.70 -2.80
C ILE A 592 -0.61 13.51 -3.31
N ASN A 593 -0.79 13.32 -4.61
CA ASN A 593 -2.09 13.18 -5.26
C ASN A 593 -2.01 12.13 -6.37
N ILE A 594 -3.13 11.49 -6.71
CA ILE A 594 -3.25 10.87 -8.04
C ILE A 594 -3.07 11.94 -9.11
N ASP A 595 -2.28 11.63 -10.12
CA ASP A 595 -2.04 12.47 -11.27
C ASP A 595 -3.31 12.59 -12.13
N LEU A 596 -3.58 13.83 -12.53
CA LEU A 596 -4.36 14.11 -13.72
C LEU A 596 -3.34 14.36 -14.82
N PRO A 597 -3.25 13.51 -15.87
CA PRO A 597 -2.29 13.72 -16.94
C PRO A 597 -2.41 15.15 -17.48
N SER A 598 -1.28 15.85 -17.53
CA SER A 598 -1.24 17.24 -17.98
C SER A 598 -1.75 17.33 -19.41
N ILE A 599 -2.57 18.34 -19.72
CA ILE A 599 -3.03 18.58 -21.10
C ILE A 599 -1.83 18.96 -21.98
N ASN A 600 -0.93 19.80 -21.44
CA ASN A 600 0.27 20.23 -22.13
C ASN A 600 1.48 19.37 -21.70
N PRO A 601 2.32 18.94 -22.65
CA PRO A 601 3.53 18.18 -22.31
C PRO A 601 4.45 19.00 -21.41
N ILE A 602 4.98 18.36 -20.36
CA ILE A 602 5.93 18.95 -19.42
C ILE A 602 7.34 18.36 -19.60
N PRO A 603 8.40 19.09 -19.20
CA PRO A 603 9.77 18.58 -19.26
C PRO A 603 9.96 17.35 -18.39
N VAL A 604 10.76 16.38 -18.87
CA VAL A 604 11.14 15.21 -18.10
C VAL A 604 12.29 15.57 -17.16
N ILE A 605 11.95 15.91 -15.91
CA ILE A 605 12.89 16.34 -14.88
C ILE A 605 12.63 15.55 -13.60
N VAL A 606 13.68 14.98 -13.03
CA VAL A 606 13.60 14.23 -11.77
C VAL A 606 14.63 14.75 -10.79
N THR A 607 14.19 15.01 -9.55
CA THR A 607 15.06 15.43 -8.45
C THR A 607 15.19 14.33 -7.39
N ARG A 608 16.35 14.25 -6.75
CA ARG A 608 16.63 13.32 -5.64
C ARG A 608 17.45 14.02 -4.58
N LYS A 609 17.07 13.80 -3.31
CA LYS A 609 17.85 14.24 -2.16
C LYS A 609 18.94 13.21 -1.86
N PHE A 610 20.11 13.68 -1.47
CA PHE A 610 21.19 12.85 -0.93
C PHE A 610 21.96 13.61 0.14
N ILE A 611 22.78 12.88 0.92
CA ILE A 611 23.63 13.46 1.96
C ILE A 611 25.07 13.11 1.65
N LEU A 612 25.90 14.11 1.44
CA LEU A 612 27.35 13.96 1.37
C LEU A 612 27.90 14.06 2.81
N LYS A 613 28.55 12.99 3.28
CA LYS A 613 29.09 12.87 4.63
C LYS A 613 30.57 13.19 4.66
#